data_AF-A0A521YUK3-F1
#
_entry.id   AF-A0A521YUK3-F1
#
_cell.length_a   1.000
_cell.length_b   1.000
_cell.length_c   1.000
_cell.angle_alpha   90.00
_cell.angle_beta   90.00
_cell.angle_gamma   90.00
#
_symmetry.space_group_name_H-M   'P 1'
#
loop_
_entity.id
_entity.type
_entity.pdbx_description
1 polymer ?
#
loop_
_entity_poly.entity_id
_entity_poly.type
_entity_poly.pdbx_seq_one_letter_code
_entity_poly.pdbx_strand_id
1 'polypeptide(L)'
;MKTTFLEFEQPIAELETRIEELRYVQDDSAVDISEEIQRLTKRSQTLTKDIYGKLTPWQVSQVARHPQRPYTLDYVQVLFTHFEELHGDRSFADDLSIVGGLARFGNEPCMVIGHQKGRDTKEKILRNFGMPKPEGYRKALRLMRLAEKFQLPVFTFVDTPGAYPGIDAEERGQSEAIGRNLFEMARLRTPIIVTVIGEGGSGGALAIAVGDVILMLQYATYSVISPEGCASILWRSAEKAPEAAEALGITASRLKTLGLIDRIVPEPLGGAQRDPQATAQSLRKALAEALKQLSEKKPRELVEERLERLMSHGKFKEAAER
;
A
#
# COMPACT_ATOMS: atom_id res chain seq x y z
N MET A 1 16.23 -3.54 14.91
CA MET A 1 16.72 -2.66 13.81
C MET A 1 16.62 -1.23 14.31
N LYS A 2 17.61 -0.37 14.10
CA LYS A 2 17.52 1.04 14.56
C LYS A 2 16.40 1.76 13.79
N THR A 3 15.58 2.53 14.48
CA THR A 3 14.50 3.31 13.85
C THR A 3 15.11 4.40 12.97
N THR A 4 14.65 4.48 11.72
CA THR A 4 14.96 5.57 10.80
C THR A 4 13.91 6.66 11.01
N PHE A 5 14.33 7.92 11.07
CA PHE A 5 13.44 9.06 11.25
C PHE A 5 13.47 9.92 9.98
N LEU A 6 12.29 10.38 9.57
CA LEU A 6 12.16 11.37 8.51
C LEU A 6 12.59 12.76 9.02
N GLU A 7 12.78 13.70 8.10
CA GLU A 7 13.24 15.05 8.42
C GLU A 7 12.29 15.78 9.39
N PHE A 8 10.98 15.66 9.19
CA PHE A 8 10.01 16.27 10.10
C PHE A 8 9.89 15.53 11.45
N GLU A 9 10.50 14.35 11.58
CA GLU A 9 10.53 13.57 12.83
C GLU A 9 11.81 13.81 13.65
N GLN A 10 12.75 14.66 13.21
CA GLN A 10 14.00 14.92 13.95
C GLN A 10 13.77 15.34 15.41
N PRO A 11 12.78 16.20 15.74
CA PRO A 11 12.48 16.52 17.15
C PRO A 11 12.07 15.30 17.99
N ILE A 12 11.50 14.27 17.37
CA ILE A 12 11.15 13.00 18.02
C ILE A 12 12.43 12.16 18.19
N ALA A 13 13.28 12.10 17.17
CA ALA A 13 14.55 11.37 17.17
C ALA A 13 15.49 11.83 18.29
N GLU A 14 15.59 13.15 18.51
CA GLU A 14 16.39 13.73 19.59
C GLU A 14 15.89 13.30 20.98
N LEU A 15 14.56 13.28 21.18
CA LEU A 15 13.96 12.83 22.43
C LEU A 15 14.16 11.33 22.65
N GLU A 16 13.96 10.51 21.62
CA GLU A 16 14.18 9.06 21.70
C GLU A 16 15.64 8.71 21.98
N THR A 17 16.59 9.40 21.33
CA THR A 17 18.03 9.21 21.58
C THR A 17 18.37 9.53 23.03
N ARG A 18 17.87 10.65 23.55
CA ARG A 18 18.10 11.04 24.96
C ARG A 18 17.47 10.06 25.94
N ILE A 19 16.31 9.48 25.61
CA ILE A 19 15.68 8.42 26.42
C ILE A 19 16.54 7.16 26.41
N GLU A 20 17.08 6.76 25.27
CA GLU A 20 17.98 5.60 25.15
C GLU A 20 19.27 5.80 25.94
N GLU A 21 19.89 6.98 25.86
CA GLU A 21 21.08 7.34 26.64
C GLU A 21 20.82 7.26 28.16
N LEU A 22 19.69 7.80 28.62
CA LEU A 22 19.32 7.74 30.04
C LEU A 22 19.04 6.31 30.50
N ARG A 23 18.40 5.47 29.67
CA ARG A 23 18.21 4.05 30.00
C ARG A 23 19.53 3.32 30.15
N TYR A 24 20.50 3.60 29.28
CA TYR A 24 21.83 3.00 29.37
C TYR A 24 22.56 3.38 30.66
N VAL A 25 22.48 4.66 31.07
CA VAL A 25 23.08 5.14 32.33
C VAL A 25 22.37 4.59 33.57
N GLN A 26 21.07 4.28 33.47
CA GLN A 26 20.31 3.70 34.59
C GLN A 26 20.79 2.29 34.93
N ASP A 27 21.06 1.47 33.92
CA ASP A 27 21.53 0.09 34.12
C ASP A 27 22.94 0.06 34.77
N ASP A 28 23.75 1.11 34.59
CA ASP A 28 25.11 1.24 35.11
C ASP A 28 25.24 2.06 36.42
N SER A 29 24.17 2.70 36.92
CA SER A 29 24.26 3.63 38.07
C SER A 29 23.25 3.36 39.18
N ALA A 30 23.61 3.74 40.43
CA ALA A 30 22.74 3.62 41.60
C ALA A 30 21.71 4.77 41.72
N VAL A 31 21.62 5.65 40.71
CA VAL A 31 20.74 6.84 40.72
C VAL A 31 19.44 6.49 40.01
N ASP A 32 18.31 6.65 40.69
CA ASP A 32 17.00 6.44 40.09
C ASP A 32 16.64 7.58 39.13
N ILE A 33 16.71 7.30 37.84
CA ILE A 33 16.32 8.21 36.74
C ILE A 33 15.02 7.78 36.04
N SER A 34 14.26 6.87 36.66
CA SER A 34 13.00 6.34 36.11
C SER A 34 11.97 7.44 35.86
N GLU A 35 11.85 8.41 36.76
CA GLU A 35 10.87 9.51 36.63
C GLU A 35 11.16 10.40 35.43
N GLU A 36 12.43 10.75 35.19
CA GLU A 36 12.81 11.58 34.06
C GLU A 36 12.65 10.81 32.73
N ILE A 37 12.95 9.51 32.71
CA ILE A 37 12.68 8.63 31.55
C ILE A 37 11.18 8.59 31.24
N GLN A 38 10.32 8.42 32.25
CA GLN A 38 8.86 8.44 32.06
C GLN A 38 8.37 9.79 31.54
N ARG A 39 8.88 10.89 32.11
CA ARG A 39 8.54 12.25 31.68
C ARG A 39 8.92 12.50 30.22
N LEU A 40 10.14 12.15 29.83
CA LEU A 40 10.62 12.29 28.45
C LEU A 40 9.85 11.37 27.49
N THR A 41 9.54 10.14 27.91
CA THR A 41 8.72 9.21 27.11
C THR A 41 7.34 9.79 26.83
N LYS A 42 6.67 10.35 27.84
CA LYS A 42 5.36 11.01 27.68
C LYS A 42 5.45 12.25 26.79
N ARG A 43 6.54 13.01 26.88
CA ARG A 43 6.81 14.15 26.01
C ARG A 43 7.00 13.72 24.56
N SER A 44 7.78 12.65 24.32
CA SER A 44 7.99 12.07 22.98
C SER A 44 6.68 11.58 22.36
N GLN A 45 5.84 10.88 23.13
CA GLN A 45 4.53 10.42 22.67
C GLN A 45 3.60 11.58 22.31
N THR A 46 3.53 12.62 23.16
CA THR A 46 2.73 13.83 22.89
C THR A 46 3.21 14.53 21.61
N LEU A 47 4.53 14.73 21.49
CA LEU A 47 5.12 15.37 20.32
C LEU A 47 4.86 14.57 19.03
N THR A 48 5.00 13.25 19.09
CA THR A 48 4.68 12.36 17.97
C THR A 48 3.23 12.51 17.57
N LYS A 49 2.30 12.54 18.53
CA LYS A 49 0.87 12.73 18.28
C LYS A 49 0.57 14.08 17.63
N ASP A 50 1.19 15.14 18.10
CA ASP A 50 0.97 16.50 17.57
C ASP A 50 1.50 16.65 16.13
N ILE A 51 2.69 16.09 15.85
CA ILE A 51 3.28 16.07 14.50
C ILE A 51 2.41 15.22 13.57
N TYR A 52 2.12 13.97 13.95
CA TYR A 52 1.37 13.04 13.11
C TYR A 52 -0.11 13.43 12.92
N GLY A 53 -0.67 14.23 13.84
CA GLY A 53 -2.02 14.78 13.73
C GLY A 53 -2.16 15.94 12.73
N LYS A 54 -1.03 16.50 12.25
CA LYS A 54 -0.99 17.68 11.37
C LYS A 54 -0.15 17.45 10.11
N LEU A 55 0.08 16.20 9.73
CA LEU A 55 0.88 15.90 8.53
C LEU A 55 0.24 16.50 7.29
N THR A 56 1.07 17.18 6.49
CA THR A 56 0.68 17.59 5.13
C THR A 56 0.61 16.37 4.21
N PRO A 57 -0.11 16.43 3.07
CA PRO A 57 -0.10 15.36 2.08
C PRO A 57 1.30 14.96 1.61
N TRP A 58 2.22 15.90 1.53
CA TRP A 58 3.62 15.63 1.23
C TRP A 58 4.30 14.80 2.32
N GLN A 59 4.15 15.17 3.59
CA GLN A 59 4.70 14.41 4.71
C GLN A 59 4.07 13.01 4.79
N VAL A 60 2.77 12.87 4.51
CA VAL A 60 2.11 11.56 4.37
C VAL A 60 2.77 10.75 3.26
N SER A 61 3.07 11.35 2.11
CA SER A 61 3.80 10.66 1.03
C SER A 61 5.20 10.21 1.46
N GLN A 62 5.89 10.98 2.32
CA GLN A 62 7.18 10.56 2.88
C GLN A 62 7.03 9.37 3.83
N VAL A 63 5.95 9.31 4.64
CA VAL A 63 5.63 8.13 5.48
C VAL A 63 5.27 6.91 4.61
N ALA A 64 4.51 7.08 3.53
CA ALA A 64 4.21 6.01 2.56
C ALA A 64 5.48 5.42 1.92
N ARG A 65 6.51 6.27 1.75
CA ARG A 65 7.82 5.92 1.18
C ARG A 65 8.86 5.53 2.22
N HIS A 66 8.47 5.41 3.49
CA HIS A 66 9.42 5.18 4.57
C HIS A 66 10.23 3.89 4.34
N PRO A 67 11.58 3.91 4.49
CA PRO A 67 12.43 2.74 4.20
C PRO A 67 12.07 1.49 5.02
N GLN A 68 11.54 1.70 6.23
CA GLN A 68 11.10 0.64 7.14
C GLN A 68 9.59 0.37 7.09
N ARG A 69 8.85 0.96 6.14
CA ARG A 69 7.42 0.64 5.98
C ARG A 69 7.25 -0.85 5.66
N PRO A 70 6.28 -1.57 6.26
CA PRO A 70 6.06 -2.98 5.94
C PRO A 70 5.59 -3.17 4.49
N TYR A 71 6.17 -4.16 3.80
CA TYR A 71 5.84 -4.56 2.44
C TYR A 71 4.90 -5.77 2.43
N THR A 72 4.51 -6.23 1.24
CA THR A 72 3.55 -7.34 1.07
C THR A 72 3.97 -8.59 1.87
N LEU A 73 5.21 -9.04 1.75
CA LEU A 73 5.67 -10.25 2.45
C LEU A 73 5.67 -10.12 3.99
N ASP A 74 5.88 -8.92 4.53
CA ASP A 74 5.79 -8.70 5.99
C ASP A 74 4.35 -8.93 6.48
N TYR A 75 3.36 -8.43 5.72
CA TYR A 75 1.96 -8.69 6.04
C TYR A 75 1.55 -10.13 5.76
N VAL A 76 2.07 -10.76 4.70
CA VAL A 76 1.81 -12.17 4.39
C VAL A 76 2.21 -13.06 5.57
N GLN A 77 3.42 -12.86 6.10
CA GLN A 77 3.94 -13.62 7.24
C GLN A 77 3.10 -13.50 8.51
N VAL A 78 2.50 -12.33 8.75
CA VAL A 78 1.72 -12.08 9.98
C VAL A 78 0.25 -12.45 9.80
N LEU A 79 -0.34 -12.17 8.65
CA LEU A 79 -1.78 -12.26 8.43
C LEU A 79 -2.24 -13.63 7.96
N PHE A 80 -1.41 -14.32 7.18
CA PHE A 80 -1.77 -15.55 6.48
C PHE A 80 -0.94 -16.72 6.98
N THR A 81 -1.46 -17.93 6.80
CA THR A 81 -0.74 -19.18 7.10
C THR A 81 -0.62 -20.02 5.84
N HIS A 82 0.33 -20.95 5.82
CA HIS A 82 0.54 -21.87 4.68
C HIS A 82 0.70 -21.13 3.34
N PHE A 83 1.46 -20.03 3.35
CA PHE A 83 1.73 -19.27 2.13
C PHE A 83 2.71 -20.05 1.25
N GLU A 84 2.26 -20.40 0.05
CA GLU A 84 3.04 -21.06 -0.98
C GLU A 84 3.16 -20.11 -2.19
N GLU A 85 4.33 -19.52 -2.36
CA GLU A 85 4.59 -18.58 -3.45
C GLU A 85 4.58 -19.30 -4.81
N LEU A 86 3.89 -18.70 -5.79
CA LEU A 86 3.73 -19.24 -7.12
C LEU A 86 4.38 -18.32 -8.16
N HIS A 87 5.36 -18.86 -8.88
CA HIS A 87 6.22 -18.09 -9.79
C HIS A 87 5.77 -18.13 -11.26
N GLY A 88 6.19 -17.11 -12.01
CA GLY A 88 6.16 -17.04 -13.47
C GLY A 88 4.81 -16.66 -14.08
N ASP A 89 4.84 -16.07 -15.27
CA ASP A 89 3.66 -15.72 -16.07
C ASP A 89 3.27 -16.81 -17.10
N ARG A 90 4.14 -17.82 -17.30
CA ARG A 90 4.04 -18.88 -18.33
C ARG A 90 4.25 -18.41 -19.77
N SER A 91 4.78 -17.20 -19.96
CA SER A 91 5.03 -16.61 -21.27
C SER A 91 6.44 -16.06 -21.43
N PHE A 92 6.99 -15.40 -20.42
CA PHE A 92 8.27 -14.72 -20.53
C PHE A 92 9.17 -14.97 -19.30
N ALA A 93 8.75 -14.53 -18.11
CA ALA A 93 9.60 -14.60 -16.92
C ALA A 93 8.79 -14.60 -15.61
N ASP A 94 9.51 -14.75 -14.50
CA ASP A 94 9.00 -14.45 -13.16
C ASP A 94 9.47 -13.05 -12.75
N ASP A 95 8.54 -12.11 -12.63
CA ASP A 95 8.83 -10.77 -12.12
C ASP A 95 8.79 -10.78 -10.59
N LEU A 96 9.93 -10.45 -9.97
CA LEU A 96 10.12 -10.46 -8.52
C LEU A 96 9.56 -9.22 -7.81
N SER A 97 9.14 -8.21 -8.57
CA SER A 97 8.42 -7.06 -8.04
C SER A 97 6.93 -7.36 -7.76
N ILE A 98 6.41 -8.48 -8.27
CA ILE A 98 5.08 -9.02 -7.93
C ILE A 98 5.25 -10.38 -7.26
N VAL A 99 4.88 -10.46 -5.99
CA VAL A 99 4.78 -11.72 -5.25
C VAL A 99 3.34 -12.18 -5.23
N GLY A 100 3.12 -13.49 -5.17
CA GLY A 100 1.78 -14.01 -5.00
C GLY A 100 1.72 -15.52 -4.91
N GLY A 101 0.68 -16.03 -4.28
CA GLY A 101 0.62 -17.43 -3.89
C GLY A 101 -0.67 -17.83 -3.19
N LEU A 102 -0.83 -19.14 -3.01
CA LEU A 102 -1.91 -19.70 -2.21
C LEU A 102 -1.60 -19.50 -0.74
N ALA A 103 -2.61 -19.21 0.07
CA ALA A 103 -2.47 -19.07 1.50
C ALA A 103 -3.78 -19.43 2.21
N ARG A 104 -3.80 -19.31 3.54
CA ARG A 104 -5.03 -19.30 4.33
C ARG A 104 -5.14 -18.02 5.14
N PHE A 105 -6.28 -17.33 5.03
CA PHE A 105 -6.65 -16.24 5.91
C PHE A 105 -7.55 -16.79 7.02
N GLY A 106 -7.00 -16.97 8.22
CA GLY A 106 -7.63 -17.83 9.23
C GLY A 106 -7.73 -19.27 8.71
N ASN A 107 -8.95 -19.80 8.59
CA ASN A 107 -9.18 -21.14 8.05
C ASN A 107 -9.54 -21.14 6.56
N GLU A 108 -9.79 -19.99 5.94
CA GLU A 108 -10.27 -19.90 4.56
C GLU A 108 -9.11 -19.88 3.57
N PRO A 109 -9.08 -20.77 2.56
CA PRO A 109 -8.06 -20.74 1.51
C PRO A 109 -8.26 -19.51 0.62
N CYS A 110 -7.17 -18.85 0.25
CA CYS A 110 -7.20 -17.64 -0.55
C CYS A 110 -6.00 -17.53 -1.49
N MET A 111 -6.08 -16.58 -2.43
CA MET A 111 -4.96 -16.14 -3.24
C MET A 111 -4.48 -14.78 -2.74
N VAL A 112 -3.18 -14.63 -2.51
CA VAL A 112 -2.57 -13.35 -2.14
C VAL A 112 -1.66 -12.89 -3.28
N ILE A 113 -1.72 -11.62 -3.64
CA ILE A 113 -0.89 -11.02 -4.69
C ILE A 113 -0.46 -9.63 -4.22
N GLY A 114 0.74 -9.17 -4.50
CA GLY A 114 1.10 -7.79 -4.19
C GLY A 114 2.42 -7.35 -4.74
N HIS A 115 2.63 -6.04 -4.68
CA HIS A 115 3.91 -5.45 -5.01
C HIS A 115 4.91 -5.76 -3.90
N GLN A 116 6.13 -6.12 -4.27
CA GLN A 116 7.20 -6.37 -3.33
C GLN A 116 8.38 -5.47 -3.66
N LYS A 117 8.61 -4.49 -2.78
CA LYS A 117 9.83 -3.67 -2.75
C LYS A 117 10.97 -4.45 -2.08
N GLY A 118 12.17 -3.89 -2.09
CA GLY A 118 13.34 -4.43 -1.39
C GLY A 118 13.74 -3.60 -0.17
N ARG A 119 14.25 -4.26 0.88
CA ARG A 119 14.75 -3.62 2.10
C ARG A 119 16.12 -2.99 1.89
N ASP A 120 17.05 -3.76 1.36
CA ASP A 120 18.42 -3.30 1.05
C ASP A 120 18.61 -3.00 -0.44
N THR A 121 19.76 -2.44 -0.80
CA THR A 121 20.06 -2.06 -2.19
C THR A 121 20.05 -3.25 -3.15
N LYS A 122 20.52 -4.43 -2.72
CA LYS A 122 20.54 -5.62 -3.57
C LYS A 122 19.12 -6.09 -3.85
N GLU A 123 18.29 -6.16 -2.82
CA GLU A 123 16.89 -6.56 -2.96
C GLU A 123 16.09 -5.54 -3.75
N LYS A 124 16.34 -4.23 -3.57
CA LYS A 124 15.70 -3.16 -4.36
C LYS A 124 15.98 -3.31 -5.85
N ILE A 125 17.23 -3.58 -6.22
CA ILE A 125 17.60 -3.82 -7.62
C ILE A 125 16.93 -5.11 -8.13
N LEU A 126 17.00 -6.19 -7.36
CA LEU A 126 16.40 -7.48 -7.72
C LEU A 126 14.90 -7.39 -7.99
N ARG A 127 14.18 -6.64 -7.15
CA ARG A 127 12.73 -6.46 -7.23
C ARG A 127 12.33 -5.19 -7.94
N ASN A 128 13.26 -4.57 -8.68
CA ASN A 128 13.02 -3.37 -9.46
C ASN A 128 12.29 -2.25 -8.67
N PHE A 129 12.63 -2.08 -7.40
CA PHE A 129 12.02 -1.12 -6.47
C PHE A 129 10.49 -1.27 -6.32
N GLY A 130 9.96 -2.47 -6.57
CA GLY A 130 8.54 -2.76 -6.59
C GLY A 130 7.82 -2.20 -7.82
N MET A 131 8.53 -1.91 -8.91
CA MET A 131 7.98 -1.47 -10.19
C MET A 131 7.85 -2.64 -11.17
N PRO A 132 6.65 -3.16 -11.44
CA PRO A 132 6.49 -4.32 -12.29
C PRO A 132 6.70 -4.02 -13.77
N LYS A 133 7.25 -5.02 -14.45
CA LYS A 133 7.28 -5.17 -15.90
C LYS A 133 6.02 -5.92 -16.37
N PRO A 134 5.77 -6.04 -17.68
CA PRO A 134 4.52 -6.61 -18.20
C PRO A 134 4.27 -8.05 -17.71
N GLU A 135 5.32 -8.86 -17.66
CA GLU A 135 5.32 -10.23 -17.11
C GLU A 135 4.82 -10.29 -15.66
N GLY A 136 5.05 -9.27 -14.83
CA GLY A 136 4.52 -9.20 -13.46
C GLY A 136 3.00 -9.07 -13.41
N TYR A 137 2.42 -8.23 -14.28
CA TYR A 137 0.97 -8.10 -14.38
C TYR A 137 0.32 -9.35 -14.98
N ARG A 138 0.97 -9.98 -15.97
CA ARG A 138 0.52 -11.27 -16.52
C ARG A 138 0.57 -12.39 -15.47
N LYS A 139 1.62 -12.45 -14.65
CA LYS A 139 1.70 -13.33 -13.47
C LYS A 139 0.54 -13.07 -12.51
N ALA A 140 0.29 -11.81 -12.15
CA ALA A 140 -0.83 -11.44 -11.28
C ALA A 140 -2.17 -11.92 -11.84
N LEU A 141 -2.45 -11.66 -13.13
CA LEU A 141 -3.68 -12.09 -13.79
C LEU A 141 -3.82 -13.62 -13.82
N ARG A 142 -2.72 -14.34 -14.12
CA ARG A 142 -2.70 -15.81 -14.07
C ARG A 142 -3.11 -16.33 -12.69
N LEU A 143 -2.59 -15.73 -11.63
CA LEU A 143 -2.91 -16.10 -10.25
C LEU A 143 -4.37 -15.77 -9.90
N MET A 144 -4.89 -14.61 -10.32
CA MET A 144 -6.30 -14.26 -10.13
C MET A 144 -7.25 -15.20 -10.87
N ARG A 145 -6.91 -15.61 -12.09
CA ARG A 145 -7.67 -16.63 -12.86
C ARG A 145 -7.64 -18.00 -12.20
N LEU A 146 -6.51 -18.37 -11.60
CA LEU A 146 -6.40 -19.60 -10.81
C LEU A 146 -7.30 -19.53 -9.57
N ALA A 147 -7.32 -18.40 -8.89
CA ALA A 147 -8.20 -18.16 -7.74
C ALA A 147 -9.68 -18.30 -8.13
N GLU A 148 -10.10 -17.64 -9.21
CA GLU A 148 -11.47 -17.75 -9.74
C GLU A 148 -11.85 -19.20 -10.09
N LYS A 149 -10.95 -19.95 -10.74
CA LYS A 149 -11.18 -21.36 -11.10
C LYS A 149 -11.52 -22.23 -9.88
N PHE A 150 -10.89 -21.94 -8.74
CA PHE A 150 -11.10 -22.65 -7.48
C PHE A 150 -12.00 -21.91 -6.49
N GLN A 151 -12.67 -20.84 -6.94
CA GLN A 151 -13.58 -20.02 -6.13
C GLN A 151 -12.92 -19.49 -4.84
N LEU A 152 -11.65 -19.10 -4.94
CA LEU A 152 -10.86 -18.56 -3.84
C LEU A 152 -10.92 -17.03 -3.83
N PRO A 153 -11.14 -16.38 -2.68
CA PRO A 153 -11.03 -14.93 -2.57
C PRO A 153 -9.59 -14.48 -2.86
N VAL A 154 -9.47 -13.29 -3.45
CA VAL A 154 -8.20 -12.66 -3.81
C VAL A 154 -7.93 -11.47 -2.89
N PHE A 155 -6.76 -11.45 -2.28
CA PHE A 155 -6.23 -10.30 -1.54
C PHE A 155 -5.11 -9.66 -2.35
N THR A 156 -5.22 -8.37 -2.67
CA THR A 156 -4.16 -7.63 -3.33
C THR A 156 -3.53 -6.58 -2.42
N PHE A 157 -2.20 -6.46 -2.46
CA PHE A 157 -1.43 -5.48 -1.71
C PHE A 157 -0.71 -4.50 -2.65
N VAL A 158 -1.13 -3.24 -2.61
CA VAL A 158 -0.65 -2.18 -3.49
C VAL A 158 0.47 -1.38 -2.81
N ASP A 159 1.67 -1.43 -3.37
CA ASP A 159 2.84 -0.67 -2.91
C ASP A 159 3.89 -0.55 -4.03
N THR A 160 3.62 0.32 -4.99
CA THR A 160 4.49 0.58 -6.13
C THR A 160 4.61 2.08 -6.42
N PRO A 161 5.81 2.58 -6.77
CA PRO A 161 5.97 3.91 -7.37
C PRO A 161 5.25 4.03 -8.72
N GLY A 162 5.01 2.90 -9.40
CA GLY A 162 4.40 2.80 -10.72
C GLY A 162 4.91 1.60 -11.51
N ALA A 163 4.36 1.38 -12.70
CA ALA A 163 4.89 0.39 -13.62
C ALA A 163 6.29 0.81 -14.09
N TYR A 164 7.18 -0.15 -14.35
CA TYR A 164 8.54 0.15 -14.78
C TYR A 164 8.54 0.84 -16.16
N PRO A 165 9.09 2.07 -16.29
CA PRO A 165 9.08 2.83 -17.54
C PRO A 165 10.35 2.57 -18.36
N GLY A 166 10.57 1.32 -18.77
CA GLY A 166 11.76 0.90 -19.52
C GLY A 166 11.45 0.47 -20.95
N ILE A 167 12.44 0.58 -21.85
CA ILE A 167 12.34 0.15 -23.26
C ILE A 167 11.87 -1.31 -23.34
N ASP A 168 12.47 -2.17 -22.53
CA ASP A 168 12.19 -3.60 -22.53
C ASP A 168 10.75 -3.89 -22.03
N ALA A 169 10.21 -3.08 -21.12
CA ALA A 169 8.82 -3.16 -20.71
C ALA A 169 7.87 -2.71 -21.82
N GLU A 170 8.21 -1.66 -22.57
CA GLU A 170 7.42 -1.19 -23.71
C GLU A 170 7.39 -2.23 -24.85
N GLU A 171 8.55 -2.79 -25.22
CA GLU A 171 8.65 -3.85 -26.25
C GLU A 171 7.80 -5.08 -25.91
N ARG A 172 7.62 -5.37 -24.62
CA ARG A 172 6.81 -6.49 -24.11
C ARG A 172 5.36 -6.11 -23.80
N GLY A 173 4.93 -4.88 -24.09
CA GLY A 173 3.53 -4.45 -23.98
C GLY A 173 3.09 -4.09 -22.56
N GLN A 174 3.78 -3.14 -21.91
CA GLN A 174 3.40 -2.63 -20.59
C GLN A 174 1.96 -2.10 -20.54
N SER A 175 1.55 -1.32 -21.55
CA SER A 175 0.17 -0.82 -21.63
C SER A 175 -0.86 -1.94 -21.83
N GLU A 176 -0.53 -2.96 -22.65
CA GLU A 176 -1.40 -4.11 -22.88
C GLU A 176 -1.59 -4.92 -21.61
N ALA A 177 -0.51 -5.24 -20.90
CA ALA A 177 -0.57 -6.04 -19.69
C ALA A 177 -1.41 -5.36 -18.60
N ILE A 178 -1.22 -4.04 -18.40
CA ILE A 178 -2.05 -3.24 -17.49
C ILE A 178 -3.50 -3.24 -17.95
N GLY A 179 -3.78 -2.84 -19.21
CA GLY A 179 -5.13 -2.74 -19.73
C GLY A 179 -5.90 -4.07 -19.69
N ARG A 180 -5.20 -5.18 -19.97
CA ARG A 180 -5.75 -6.53 -19.88
C ARG A 180 -6.11 -6.89 -18.46
N ASN A 181 -5.25 -6.60 -17.49
CA ASN A 181 -5.56 -6.79 -16.07
C ASN A 181 -6.83 -6.02 -15.68
N LEU A 182 -6.94 -4.73 -16.01
CA LEU A 182 -8.13 -3.93 -15.67
C LEU A 182 -9.41 -4.55 -16.23
N PHE A 183 -9.38 -4.93 -17.51
CA PHE A 183 -10.51 -5.54 -18.20
C PHE A 183 -10.94 -6.87 -17.57
N GLU A 184 -9.97 -7.74 -17.25
CA GLU A 184 -10.26 -9.06 -16.71
C GLU A 184 -10.67 -9.01 -15.25
N MET A 185 -10.03 -8.16 -14.43
CA MET A 185 -10.38 -7.97 -13.03
C MET A 185 -11.81 -7.45 -12.85
N ALA A 186 -12.28 -6.57 -13.75
CA ALA A 186 -13.67 -6.10 -13.75
C ALA A 186 -14.70 -7.24 -13.90
N ARG A 187 -14.29 -8.41 -14.39
CA ARG A 187 -15.17 -9.54 -14.72
C ARG A 187 -14.95 -10.79 -13.87
N LEU A 188 -13.98 -10.79 -12.97
CA LEU A 188 -13.65 -11.94 -12.13
C LEU A 188 -14.81 -12.31 -11.19
N ARG A 189 -15.19 -13.59 -11.20
CA ARG A 189 -16.30 -14.16 -10.44
C ARG A 189 -15.89 -14.68 -9.06
N THR A 190 -15.00 -13.95 -8.40
CA THR A 190 -14.54 -14.22 -7.04
C THR A 190 -14.35 -12.90 -6.29
N PRO A 191 -14.45 -12.87 -4.94
CA PRO A 191 -14.18 -11.68 -4.15
C PRO A 191 -12.74 -11.16 -4.36
N ILE A 192 -12.60 -9.85 -4.51
CA ILE A 192 -11.30 -9.16 -4.60
C ILE A 192 -11.26 -8.06 -3.55
N ILE A 193 -10.36 -8.19 -2.59
CA ILE A 193 -10.11 -7.19 -1.55
C ILE A 193 -8.74 -6.57 -1.80
N VAL A 194 -8.75 -5.28 -2.14
CA VAL A 194 -7.56 -4.49 -2.45
C VAL A 194 -7.15 -3.72 -1.22
N THR A 195 -5.86 -3.73 -0.88
CA THR A 195 -5.31 -2.88 0.19
C THR A 195 -4.12 -2.09 -0.32
N VAL A 196 -4.22 -0.76 -0.33
CA VAL A 196 -3.05 0.11 -0.55
C VAL A 196 -2.27 0.24 0.75
N ILE A 197 -1.11 -0.42 0.80
CA ILE A 197 -0.27 -0.52 2.00
C ILE A 197 0.89 0.47 1.98
N GLY A 198 1.28 1.02 0.83
CA GLY A 198 2.32 2.04 0.72
C GLY A 198 1.99 3.05 -0.36
N GLU A 199 2.69 2.98 -1.49
CA GLU A 199 2.44 3.86 -2.63
C GLU A 199 1.49 3.21 -3.65
N GLY A 200 0.43 3.93 -4.02
CA GLY A 200 -0.45 3.60 -5.13
C GLY A 200 -0.07 4.40 -6.37
N GLY A 201 1.02 4.01 -7.05
CA GLY A 201 1.52 4.69 -8.25
C GLY A 201 0.75 4.37 -9.53
N SER A 202 -0.12 5.29 -9.96
CA SER A 202 -0.71 5.36 -11.30
C SER A 202 -1.33 4.03 -11.79
N GLY A 203 -1.27 3.79 -13.11
CA GLY A 203 -1.77 2.57 -13.75
C GLY A 203 -1.08 1.29 -13.29
N GLY A 204 0.18 1.38 -12.82
CA GLY A 204 0.90 0.21 -12.31
C GLY A 204 0.29 -0.32 -11.01
N ALA A 205 -0.07 0.58 -10.10
CA ALA A 205 -0.87 0.22 -8.93
C ALA A 205 -2.27 -0.27 -9.32
N LEU A 206 -2.92 0.43 -10.26
CA LEU A 206 -4.29 0.12 -10.69
C LEU A 206 -4.43 -1.28 -11.31
N ALA A 207 -3.37 -1.79 -11.95
CA ALA A 207 -3.33 -3.11 -12.59
C ALA A 207 -3.58 -4.30 -11.64
N ILE A 208 -3.52 -4.10 -10.32
CA ILE A 208 -3.96 -5.09 -9.32
C ILE A 208 -4.92 -4.51 -8.26
N ALA A 209 -5.54 -3.37 -8.56
CA ALA A 209 -6.38 -2.62 -7.60
C ALA A 209 -7.83 -2.45 -8.04
N VAL A 210 -8.27 -3.14 -9.09
CA VAL A 210 -9.69 -3.26 -9.43
C VAL A 210 -10.30 -4.36 -8.54
N GLY A 211 -11.11 -3.99 -7.56
CA GLY A 211 -11.73 -4.96 -6.64
C GLY A 211 -13.07 -4.51 -6.08
N ASP A 212 -13.65 -5.37 -5.25
CA ASP A 212 -14.98 -5.17 -4.66
C ASP A 212 -14.90 -4.24 -3.44
N VAL A 213 -13.83 -4.37 -2.66
CA VAL A 213 -13.53 -3.53 -1.50
C VAL A 213 -12.10 -3.02 -1.62
N ILE A 214 -11.93 -1.71 -1.51
CA ILE A 214 -10.65 -1.01 -1.53
C ILE A 214 -10.38 -0.42 -0.15
N LEU A 215 -9.44 -1.03 0.54
CA LEU A 215 -8.86 -0.57 1.79
C LEU A 215 -7.61 0.26 1.50
N MET A 216 -7.31 1.20 2.40
CA MET A 216 -6.09 1.99 2.32
C MET A 216 -5.56 2.23 3.73
N LEU A 217 -4.27 1.97 3.95
CA LEU A 217 -3.65 2.34 5.21
C LEU A 217 -3.63 3.86 5.36
N GLN A 218 -3.73 4.33 6.61
CA GLN A 218 -3.90 5.75 6.95
C GLN A 218 -2.88 6.67 6.29
N TYR A 219 -1.63 6.25 6.20
CA TYR A 219 -0.53 7.01 5.63
C TYR A 219 -0.04 6.46 4.29
N ALA A 220 -0.81 5.57 3.65
CA ALA A 220 -0.60 5.23 2.24
C ALA A 220 -1.01 6.41 1.34
N THR A 221 -0.56 6.39 0.08
CA THR A 221 -0.96 7.37 -0.95
C THR A 221 -1.49 6.65 -2.19
N TYR A 222 -2.36 7.30 -2.96
CA TYR A 222 -2.83 6.79 -4.25
C TYR A 222 -3.00 7.96 -5.21
N SER A 223 -2.33 7.91 -6.37
CA SER A 223 -2.32 9.03 -7.31
C SER A 223 -2.15 8.57 -8.76
N VAL A 224 -2.70 9.35 -9.70
CA VAL A 224 -2.54 9.14 -11.15
C VAL A 224 -1.11 9.42 -11.64
N ILE A 225 -0.36 10.25 -10.92
CA ILE A 225 1.02 10.64 -11.22
C ILE A 225 1.77 10.91 -9.90
N SER A 226 3.09 10.74 -9.88
CA SER A 226 3.87 11.15 -8.71
C SER A 226 3.77 12.67 -8.49
N PRO A 227 3.80 13.16 -7.24
CA PRO A 227 3.82 14.58 -6.96
C PRO A 227 4.96 15.31 -7.68
N GLU A 228 6.14 14.70 -7.74
CA GLU A 228 7.30 15.23 -8.45
C GLU A 228 7.05 15.34 -9.96
N GLY A 229 6.45 14.30 -10.57
CA GLY A 229 6.09 14.29 -11.98
C GLY A 229 5.08 15.40 -12.30
N CYS A 230 4.03 15.52 -11.49
CA CYS A 230 3.03 16.58 -11.62
C CYS A 230 3.64 17.98 -11.49
N ALA A 231 4.50 18.19 -10.49
CA ALA A 231 5.19 19.44 -10.25
C ALA A 231 6.07 19.85 -11.43
N SER A 232 6.82 18.89 -11.99
CA SER A 232 7.66 19.15 -13.17
C SER A 232 6.88 19.53 -14.42
N ILE A 233 5.62 19.08 -14.56
CA ILE A 233 4.78 19.38 -15.72
C ILE A 233 4.01 20.70 -15.53
N LEU A 234 3.27 20.83 -14.43
CA LEU A 234 2.35 21.95 -14.22
C LEU A 234 3.05 23.20 -13.66
N TRP A 235 4.08 23.02 -12.84
CA TRP A 235 4.85 24.11 -12.25
C TRP A 235 6.24 24.28 -12.86
N ARG A 236 6.67 23.38 -13.76
CA ARG A 236 8.01 23.37 -14.35
C ARG A 236 9.14 23.32 -13.30
N SER A 237 8.85 22.78 -12.12
CA SER A 237 9.82 22.62 -11.02
C SER A 237 9.45 21.42 -10.15
N ALA A 238 10.38 20.50 -9.95
CA ALA A 238 10.21 19.36 -9.06
C ALA A 238 10.13 19.77 -7.57
N GLU A 239 10.67 20.95 -7.21
CA GLU A 239 10.61 21.48 -5.84
C GLU A 239 9.17 21.78 -5.40
N LYS A 240 8.25 21.93 -6.36
CA LYS A 240 6.81 22.12 -6.13
C LYS A 240 6.03 20.83 -5.86
N ALA A 241 6.73 19.73 -5.57
CA ALA A 241 6.11 18.46 -5.20
C ALA A 241 5.16 18.56 -3.99
N PRO A 242 5.44 19.36 -2.94
CA PRO A 242 4.49 19.53 -1.83
C PRO A 242 3.17 20.16 -2.27
N GLU A 243 3.21 21.22 -3.08
CA GLU A 243 2.00 21.85 -3.63
C GLU A 243 1.25 20.92 -4.59
N ALA A 244 1.97 20.14 -5.39
CA ALA A 244 1.37 19.14 -6.27
C ALA A 244 0.68 18.01 -5.49
N ALA A 245 1.28 17.53 -4.39
CA ALA A 245 0.70 16.49 -3.54
C ALA A 245 -0.64 16.93 -2.93
N GLU A 246 -0.73 18.18 -2.48
CA GLU A 246 -1.96 18.80 -1.98
C GLU A 246 -3.02 18.89 -3.10
N ALA A 247 -2.64 19.44 -4.26
CA ALA A 247 -3.55 19.65 -5.38
C ALA A 247 -4.12 18.33 -5.94
N LEU A 248 -3.30 17.28 -5.98
CA LEU A 248 -3.71 15.94 -6.43
C LEU A 248 -4.65 15.23 -5.44
N GLY A 249 -4.61 15.57 -4.15
CA GLY A 249 -5.47 14.96 -3.14
C GLY A 249 -5.16 13.48 -2.87
N ILE A 250 -3.88 13.15 -2.72
CA ILE A 250 -3.36 11.76 -2.73
C ILE A 250 -3.61 10.93 -1.45
N THR A 251 -4.11 11.55 -0.38
CA THR A 251 -4.21 10.94 0.95
C THR A 251 -5.44 10.08 1.13
N ALA A 252 -5.36 9.07 2.00
CA ALA A 252 -6.49 8.17 2.29
C ALA A 252 -7.76 8.92 2.71
N SER A 253 -7.65 9.96 3.54
CA SER A 253 -8.79 10.79 3.99
C SER A 253 -9.47 11.52 2.82
N ARG A 254 -8.67 12.10 1.92
CA ARG A 254 -9.18 12.80 0.74
C ARG A 254 -9.88 11.83 -0.22
N LEU A 255 -9.24 10.71 -0.53
CA LEU A 255 -9.79 9.69 -1.43
C LEU A 255 -11.05 9.04 -0.86
N LYS A 256 -11.13 8.86 0.46
CA LYS A 256 -12.35 8.38 1.12
C LYS A 256 -13.50 9.35 0.98
N THR A 257 -13.23 10.65 1.12
CA THR A 257 -14.24 11.72 0.96
C THR A 257 -14.76 11.79 -0.48
N LEU A 258 -13.92 11.44 -1.47
CA LEU A 258 -14.29 11.35 -2.88
C LEU A 258 -15.02 10.04 -3.25
N GLY A 259 -15.16 9.10 -2.31
CA GLY A 259 -15.78 7.79 -2.57
C GLY A 259 -14.93 6.84 -3.42
N LEU A 260 -13.62 7.08 -3.52
CA LEU A 260 -12.71 6.24 -4.33
C LEU A 260 -12.20 5.01 -3.55
N ILE A 261 -12.23 5.07 -2.22
CA ILE A 261 -11.89 3.95 -1.33
C ILE A 261 -13.01 3.69 -0.32
N ASP A 262 -13.07 2.47 0.21
CA ASP A 262 -14.14 2.02 1.11
C ASP A 262 -13.79 2.22 2.57
N ARG A 263 -12.51 2.09 2.94
CA ARG A 263 -12.12 2.23 4.33
C ARG A 263 -10.67 2.60 4.49
N ILE A 264 -10.45 3.44 5.49
CA ILE A 264 -9.12 3.77 5.98
C ILE A 264 -8.81 2.83 7.15
N VAL A 265 -7.69 2.11 7.06
CA VAL A 265 -7.18 1.28 8.15
C VAL A 265 -6.20 2.11 8.97
N PRO A 266 -6.46 2.33 10.27
CA PRO A 266 -5.60 3.16 11.09
C PRO A 266 -4.22 2.53 11.27
N GLU A 267 -3.19 3.37 11.25
CA GLU A 267 -1.82 2.98 11.58
C GLU A 267 -1.51 3.34 13.04
N PRO A 268 -0.53 2.68 13.67
CA PRO A 268 -0.03 3.05 14.99
C PRO A 268 0.46 4.50 15.04
N LEU A 269 0.63 5.01 16.26
CA LEU A 269 1.24 6.32 16.46
C LEU A 269 2.64 6.33 15.82
N GLY A 270 2.86 7.26 14.90
CA GLY A 270 4.11 7.33 14.16
C GLY A 270 4.17 6.48 12.88
N GLY A 271 3.07 5.83 12.47
CA GLY A 271 2.98 5.06 11.23
C GLY A 271 3.33 3.57 11.36
N ALA A 272 3.02 2.80 10.31
CA ALA A 272 3.12 1.34 10.28
C ALA A 272 4.53 0.80 10.54
N GLN A 273 5.56 1.57 10.19
CA GLN A 273 6.96 1.23 10.42
C GLN A 273 7.32 1.14 11.92
N ARG A 274 6.58 1.82 12.80
CA ARG A 274 6.84 1.86 14.24
C ARG A 274 6.34 0.60 14.95
N ASP A 275 5.19 0.08 14.51
CA ASP A 275 4.63 -1.18 15.00
C ASP A 275 3.92 -1.95 13.88
N PRO A 276 4.69 -2.74 13.09
CA PRO A 276 4.13 -3.56 12.02
C PRO A 276 3.10 -4.58 12.53
N GLN A 277 3.26 -5.08 13.76
CA GLN A 277 2.36 -6.08 14.35
C GLN A 277 1.00 -5.46 14.67
N ALA A 278 0.97 -4.30 15.32
CA ALA A 278 -0.28 -3.57 15.56
C ALA A 278 -0.97 -3.17 14.25
N THR A 279 -0.20 -2.77 13.23
CA THR A 279 -0.75 -2.46 11.90
C THR A 279 -1.40 -3.70 11.27
N ALA A 280 -0.72 -4.86 11.33
CA ALA A 280 -1.27 -6.12 10.85
C ALA A 280 -2.54 -6.51 11.63
N GLN A 281 -2.64 -6.27 12.94
CA GLN A 281 -3.88 -6.52 13.69
C GLN A 281 -5.05 -5.65 13.20
N SER A 282 -4.82 -4.34 13.01
CA SER A 282 -5.82 -3.43 12.42
C SER A 282 -6.25 -3.90 11.03
N LEU A 283 -5.30 -4.32 10.21
CA LEU A 283 -5.55 -4.81 8.86
C LEU A 283 -6.30 -6.15 8.86
N ARG A 284 -5.94 -7.09 9.75
CA ARG A 284 -6.65 -8.38 9.91
C ARG A 284 -8.14 -8.15 10.16
N LYS A 285 -8.48 -7.23 11.06
CA LYS A 285 -9.88 -6.91 11.36
C LYS A 285 -10.60 -6.36 10.11
N ALA A 286 -9.97 -5.43 9.40
CA ALA A 286 -10.56 -4.84 8.20
C ALA A 286 -10.75 -5.86 7.06
N LEU A 287 -9.76 -6.73 6.84
CA LEU A 287 -9.82 -7.80 5.86
C LEU A 287 -10.89 -8.84 6.20
N ALA A 288 -11.01 -9.24 7.46
CA ALA A 288 -12.03 -10.19 7.90
C ALA A 288 -13.46 -9.64 7.73
N GLU A 289 -13.67 -8.36 8.05
CA GLU A 289 -14.96 -7.69 7.84
C GLU A 289 -15.30 -7.60 6.34
N ALA A 290 -14.33 -7.23 5.49
CA ALA A 290 -14.52 -7.19 4.04
C ALA A 290 -14.79 -8.58 3.45
N LEU A 291 -14.04 -9.60 3.86
CA LEU A 291 -14.23 -10.98 3.39
C LEU A 291 -15.60 -11.51 3.76
N LYS A 292 -16.04 -11.30 5.01
CA LYS A 292 -17.38 -11.70 5.45
C LYS A 292 -18.46 -11.06 4.58
N GLN A 293 -18.38 -9.74 4.37
CA GLN A 293 -19.34 -9.01 3.54
C GLN A 293 -19.43 -9.56 2.09
N LEU A 294 -18.30 -9.93 1.50
CA LEU A 294 -18.25 -10.42 0.13
C LEU A 294 -18.61 -11.91 0.01
N SER A 295 -18.36 -12.71 1.04
CA SER A 295 -18.66 -14.14 1.07
C SER A 295 -20.17 -14.45 1.02
N GLU A 296 -21.00 -13.48 1.41
CA GLU A 296 -22.47 -13.61 1.37
C GLU A 296 -23.04 -13.37 -0.05
N LYS A 297 -22.22 -12.88 -0.99
CA LYS A 297 -22.66 -12.48 -2.34
C LYS A 297 -22.44 -13.59 -3.36
N LYS A 298 -23.36 -13.69 -4.32
CA LYS A 298 -23.20 -14.62 -5.45
C LYS A 298 -22.17 -14.07 -6.44
N PRO A 299 -21.46 -14.95 -7.18
CA PRO A 299 -20.45 -14.50 -8.15
C PRO A 299 -20.95 -13.52 -9.21
N ARG A 300 -22.23 -13.59 -9.58
CA ARG A 300 -22.86 -12.64 -10.50
C ARG A 300 -23.04 -11.26 -9.88
N GLU A 301 -23.49 -11.20 -8.63
CA GLU A 301 -23.70 -9.96 -7.88
C GLU A 301 -22.37 -9.24 -7.67
N LEU A 302 -21.29 -9.98 -7.35
CA LEU A 302 -19.94 -9.42 -7.26
C LEU A 302 -19.52 -8.66 -8.54
N VAL A 303 -19.74 -9.27 -9.71
CA VAL A 303 -19.37 -8.66 -11.00
C VAL A 303 -20.26 -7.45 -11.31
N GLU A 304 -21.57 -7.56 -11.10
CA GLU A 304 -22.51 -6.47 -11.36
C GLU A 304 -22.21 -5.24 -10.49
N GLU A 305 -22.02 -5.42 -9.18
CA GLU A 305 -21.70 -4.34 -8.26
C GLU A 305 -20.32 -3.72 -8.53
N ARG A 306 -19.31 -4.55 -8.87
CA ARG A 306 -17.99 -4.04 -9.24
C ARG A 306 -18.06 -3.18 -10.49
N LEU A 307 -18.84 -3.57 -11.50
CA LEU A 307 -19.05 -2.76 -12.70
C LEU A 307 -19.80 -1.47 -12.38
N GLU A 308 -20.87 -1.52 -11.58
CA GLU A 308 -21.60 -0.32 -11.14
C GLU A 308 -20.68 0.66 -10.41
N ARG A 309 -19.87 0.15 -9.48
CA ARG A 309 -18.84 0.94 -8.79
C ARG A 309 -17.91 1.63 -9.78
N LEU A 310 -17.33 0.89 -10.72
CA LEU A 310 -16.39 1.44 -11.71
C LEU A 310 -17.05 2.53 -12.57
N MET A 311 -18.30 2.33 -13.00
CA MET A 311 -19.04 3.30 -13.82
C MET A 311 -19.47 4.54 -13.01
N SER A 312 -19.58 4.44 -11.69
CA SER A 312 -19.91 5.56 -10.80
C SER A 312 -18.75 6.55 -10.60
N HIS A 313 -17.52 6.16 -10.94
CA HIS A 313 -16.34 6.99 -10.73
C HIS A 313 -16.27 8.15 -11.75
N GLY A 314 -16.34 9.37 -11.23
CA GLY A 314 -16.22 10.60 -12.01
C GLY A 314 -17.31 11.59 -11.66
N LYS A 315 -17.06 12.88 -11.93
CA LYS A 315 -18.08 13.93 -11.85
C LYS A 315 -17.94 14.81 -13.07
N PHE A 316 -19.00 14.90 -13.86
CA PHE A 316 -19.06 15.69 -15.08
C PHE A 316 -20.38 16.46 -15.11
N LYS A 317 -20.41 17.52 -15.92
CA LYS A 317 -21.65 18.23 -16.27
C LYS A 317 -21.95 17.88 -17.72
N GLU A 318 -23.18 17.43 -17.98
CA GLU A 318 -23.64 17.22 -19.34
C GLU A 318 -23.58 18.54 -20.11
N ALA A 319 -23.05 18.51 -21.33
CA ALA A 319 -23.16 19.65 -22.21
C ALA A 319 -24.61 19.73 -22.72
N ALA A 320 -25.18 20.94 -22.76
CA ALA A 320 -26.46 21.13 -23.44
C ALA A 320 -26.30 20.68 -24.90
N GLU A 321 -27.22 19.84 -25.38
CA GLU A 321 -27.29 19.45 -26.79
C GLU A 321 -27.35 20.73 -27.64
N ARG A 322 -26.42 20.86 -28.59
CA ARG A 322 -26.35 22.00 -29.52
C ARG A 322 -27.37 21.86 -30.64
#